data_AF-A0A8X6WZ22-F1
#
_entry.id   AF-A0A8X6WZ22-F1
#
_cell.length_a   1.000
_cell.length_b   1.000
_cell.length_c   1.000
_cell.angle_alpha   90.00
_cell.angle_beta   90.00
_cell.angle_gamma   90.00
#
_symmetry.space_group_name_H-M   'P 1'
#
loop_
_entity.id
_entity.type
_entity.pdbx_description
1 polymer ?
#
loop_
_entity_poly.entity_id
_entity_poly.type
_entity_poly.pdbx_seq_one_letter_code
_entity_poly.pdbx_strand_id
1 'polypeptide(L)'
;MPEHHATEIVTFIAVCIFNEDFIPVLEMLTLMGTKDGPEAHAFAVKCDNIWIERSEIRASDASKEARTARLKERTSKKAFF
;
A
#
# COMPACT_ATOMS: atom_id res chain seq x y z
N MET A 1 -22.72 16.82 -13.20
CA MET A 1 -23.21 16.81 -11.81
C MET A 1 -22.03 16.41 -10.93
N PRO A 2 -21.57 17.28 -10.02
CA PRO A 2 -20.31 17.13 -9.29
C PRO A 2 -20.27 15.94 -8.31
N GLU A 3 -21.43 15.34 -7.99
CA GLU A 3 -21.52 14.19 -7.09
C GLU A 3 -20.92 12.86 -7.62
N HIS A 4 -20.69 12.71 -8.93
CA HIS A 4 -20.14 11.46 -9.47
C HIS A 4 -18.63 11.28 -9.19
N HIS A 5 -17.87 12.37 -9.08
CA HIS A 5 -16.41 12.28 -8.98
C HIS A 5 -15.94 11.94 -7.55
N ALA A 6 -16.77 12.19 -6.53
CA ALA A 6 -16.41 11.93 -5.14
C ALA A 6 -16.20 10.42 -4.89
N THR A 7 -17.07 9.58 -5.46
CA THR A 7 -16.96 8.11 -5.34
C THR A 7 -15.71 7.57 -6.04
N GLU A 8 -15.38 8.11 -7.21
CA GLU A 8 -14.19 7.73 -7.98
C GLU A 8 -12.91 8.12 -7.23
N ILE A 9 -12.86 9.34 -6.69
CA ILE A 9 -11.75 9.82 -5.84
C ILE A 9 -11.56 8.93 -4.62
N VAL A 10 -12.63 8.59 -3.90
CA VAL A 10 -12.54 7.69 -2.72
C VAL A 10 -12.06 6.30 -3.13
N THR A 11 -12.51 5.80 -4.29
CA THR A 11 -12.06 4.50 -4.82
C THR A 11 -10.56 4.53 -5.12
N PHE A 12 -10.06 5.56 -5.80
CA PHE A 12 -8.63 5.70 -6.09
C PHE A 12 -7.80 5.81 -4.80
N ILE A 13 -8.24 6.59 -3.82
CA ILE A 13 -7.58 6.67 -2.50
C ILE A 13 -7.52 5.31 -1.81
N ALA A 14 -8.62 4.55 -1.84
CA ALA A 14 -8.65 3.21 -1.25
C ALA A 14 -7.64 2.28 -1.93
N VAL A 15 -7.59 2.28 -3.27
CA VAL A 15 -6.60 1.49 -4.03
C VAL A 15 -5.18 1.91 -3.65
N CYS A 16 -4.87 3.20 -3.58
CA CYS A 16 -3.54 3.68 -3.18
C CYS A 16 -3.13 3.23 -1.78
N ILE A 17 -4.06 3.23 -0.82
CA ILE A 17 -3.78 2.85 0.57
C ILE A 17 -3.61 1.33 0.70
N PHE A 18 -4.51 0.55 0.09
CA PHE A 18 -4.55 -0.90 0.30
C PHE A 18 -3.61 -1.67 -0.63
N ASN A 19 -3.41 -1.20 -1.85
CA ASN A 19 -2.52 -1.85 -2.82
C ASN A 19 -1.12 -1.23 -2.81
N GLU A 20 -0.91 -0.13 -2.07
CA GLU A 20 0.35 0.63 -2.06
C GLU A 20 0.78 1.06 -3.48
N ASP A 21 -0.20 1.49 -4.29
CA ASP A 21 -0.05 1.82 -5.71
C ASP A 21 -0.26 3.34 -5.95
N PHE A 22 0.55 3.93 -6.82
CA PHE A 22 0.60 5.35 -7.13
C PHE A 22 0.02 5.67 -8.52
N ILE A 23 -0.20 4.67 -9.39
CA ILE A 23 -0.94 4.85 -10.65
C ILE A 23 -2.36 5.40 -10.45
N PRO A 24 -3.15 4.95 -9.45
CA PRO A 24 -4.49 5.50 -9.24
C PRO A 24 -4.48 6.98 -8.82
N VAL A 25 -3.36 7.49 -8.30
CA VAL A 25 -3.19 8.93 -8.02
C VAL A 25 -3.13 9.72 -9.32
N LEU A 26 -2.47 9.21 -10.36
CA LEU A 26 -2.44 9.85 -11.67
C LEU A 26 -3.84 9.86 -12.29
N GLU A 27 -4.55 8.73 -12.26
CA GLU A 27 -5.92 8.63 -12.79
C GLU A 27 -6.88 9.61 -12.10
N MET A 28 -6.72 9.77 -10.78
CA MET A 28 -7.45 10.78 -10.01
C MET A 28 -7.12 12.22 -10.44
N LEU A 29 -5.84 12.54 -10.68
CA LEU A 29 -5.44 13.86 -11.17
C LEU A 29 -6.00 14.15 -12.56
N THR A 30 -6.02 13.16 -13.45
CA THR A 30 -6.66 13.24 -14.77
C THR A 30 -8.16 13.48 -14.66
N LEU A 31 -8.85 12.75 -13.76
CA LEU A 31 -10.28 12.94 -13.48
C LEU A 31 -10.57 14.36 -12.98
N MET A 32 -9.66 14.96 -12.22
CA MET A 32 -9.74 16.34 -11.75
C MET A 32 -9.37 17.38 -12.82
N GLY A 33 -9.08 16.97 -14.05
CA GLY A 33 -8.78 17.85 -15.18
C GLY A 33 -7.30 18.24 -15.33
N THR A 34 -6.40 17.58 -14.59
CA THR A 34 -4.96 17.75 -14.78
C THR A 34 -4.52 16.97 -16.00
N LYS A 35 -3.62 17.55 -16.81
CA LYS A 35 -2.96 16.79 -17.88
C LYS A 35 -1.67 16.19 -17.34
N ASP A 36 -1.63 14.88 -17.28
CA ASP A 36 -0.49 14.06 -16.96
C ASP A 36 0.31 13.73 -18.22
N GLY A 37 1.63 13.74 -18.08
CA GLY A 37 2.59 13.50 -19.16
C GLY A 37 3.47 12.26 -18.89
N PRO A 38 4.31 11.87 -19.85
CA PRO A 38 5.18 10.70 -19.73
C PRO A 38 6.06 10.72 -18.47
N GLU A 39 6.51 11.89 -18.05
CA GLU A 39 7.32 12.08 -16.84
C GLU A 39 6.51 11.82 -15.56
N ALA A 40 5.22 12.17 -15.55
CA ALA A 40 4.34 11.90 -14.42
C ALA A 40 4.12 10.39 -14.26
N HIS A 41 3.93 9.67 -15.38
CA HIS A 41 3.85 8.22 -15.40
C HIS A 41 5.15 7.57 -14.93
N ALA A 42 6.30 8.02 -15.43
CA ALA A 42 7.60 7.52 -14.99
C ALA A 42 7.84 7.73 -13.48
N PHE A 43 7.38 8.87 -12.95
CA PHE A 43 7.43 9.15 -11.52
C PHE A 43 6.54 8.20 -10.71
N ALA A 44 5.29 7.97 -11.13
CA ALA A 44 4.39 7.05 -10.44
C ALA A 44 4.96 5.63 -10.41
N VAL A 45 5.47 5.11 -11.54
CA VAL A 45 6.14 3.81 -11.59
C VAL A 45 7.32 3.73 -10.63
N LYS A 46 8.11 4.81 -10.49
CA LYS A 46 9.20 4.86 -9.51
C LYS A 46 8.66 4.79 -8.07
N CYS A 47 7.57 5.50 -7.77
CA CYS A 47 6.92 5.42 -6.48
C CYS A 47 6.43 4.01 -6.19
N ASP A 48 5.73 3.36 -7.13
CA ASP A 48 5.21 2.00 -6.97
C ASP A 48 6.32 1.01 -6.60
N ASN A 49 7.46 1.08 -7.29
CA ASN A 49 8.59 0.22 -6.97
C ASN A 49 9.10 0.41 -5.53
N ILE A 50 9.16 1.66 -5.05
CA ILE A 50 9.56 1.96 -3.66
C ILE A 50 8.52 1.42 -2.67
N TRP A 51 7.24 1.50 -3.01
CA TRP A 51 6.16 1.00 -2.19
C TRP A 51 6.13 -0.53 -2.14
N ILE A 52 6.29 -1.21 -3.28
CA ILE A 52 6.43 -2.67 -3.36
C ILE A 52 7.55 -3.14 -2.44
N GLU A 53 8.74 -2.54 -2.51
CA GLU A 53 9.87 -2.88 -1.64
C GLU A 53 9.51 -2.73 -0.15
N ARG A 54 8.80 -1.65 0.22
CA ARG A 54 8.34 -1.45 1.60
C ARG A 54 7.29 -2.47 2.03
N SER A 55 6.36 -2.83 1.15
CA SER A 55 5.33 -3.84 1.41
C SER A 55 5.98 -5.20 1.68
N GLU A 56 6.98 -5.58 0.88
CA GLU A 56 7.75 -6.81 1.09
C GLU A 56 8.49 -6.81 2.44
N ILE A 57 9.10 -5.67 2.82
CA ILE A 57 9.75 -5.52 4.13
C ILE A 57 8.73 -5.69 5.26
N ARG A 58 7.58 -5.00 5.19
CA ARG A 58 6.51 -5.10 6.21
C ARG A 58 5.98 -6.52 6.33
N ALA A 59 5.75 -7.21 5.21
CA ALA A 59 5.30 -8.60 5.19
C ALA A 59 6.33 -9.54 5.83
N SER A 60 7.62 -9.33 5.53
CA SER A 60 8.74 -10.06 6.13
C SER A 60 8.81 -9.85 7.64
N ASP A 61 8.71 -8.61 8.10
CA ASP A 61 8.79 -8.27 9.52
C ASP A 61 7.58 -8.80 10.31
N ALA A 62 6.37 -8.66 9.79
CA ALA A 62 5.17 -9.25 10.38
C ALA A 62 5.29 -10.78 10.53
N SER A 63 5.89 -11.46 9.55
CA SER A 63 6.16 -12.89 9.61
C SER A 63 7.17 -13.24 10.71
N LYS A 64 8.26 -12.47 10.84
CA LYS A 64 9.27 -12.63 11.90
C LYS A 64 8.66 -12.41 13.29
N GLU A 65 7.85 -11.36 13.44
CA GLU A 65 7.16 -11.05 14.70
C GLU A 65 6.20 -12.18 15.09
N ALA A 66 5.36 -12.65 14.16
CA ALA A 66 4.45 -13.76 14.39
C ALA A 66 5.19 -15.05 14.79
N ARG A 67 6.32 -15.35 14.13
CA ARG A 67 7.18 -16.49 14.49
C ARG A 67 7.76 -16.34 15.89
N THR A 68 8.23 -15.14 16.23
CA THR A 68 8.81 -14.85 17.54
C THR A 68 7.77 -14.94 18.65
N ALA A 69 6.56 -14.43 18.42
CA ALA A 69 5.44 -14.56 19.35
C ALA A 69 5.09 -16.02 19.62
N ARG A 70 4.97 -16.85 18.57
CA ARG A 70 4.71 -18.29 18.69
C ARG A 70 5.84 -19.02 19.44
N LEU A 71 7.10 -18.64 19.20
CA LEU A 71 8.22 -19.23 19.92
C LEU A 71 8.18 -18.87 21.41
N LYS A 72 7.98 -17.59 21.75
CA LYS A 72 7.85 -17.12 23.13
C LYS A 72 6.74 -17.86 23.86
N GLU A 73 5.56 -17.98 23.25
CA GLU A 73 4.44 -18.72 23.82
C GLU A 73 4.80 -20.19 24.14
N ARG A 74 5.48 -20.87 23.21
CA ARG A 74 5.93 -22.27 23.41
C ARG A 74 6.96 -22.39 24.53
N THR A 75 7.93 -21.48 24.59
CA THR A 75 8.95 -21.48 25.65
C THR A 75 8.34 -21.18 27.02
N SER A 76 7.39 -20.25 27.11
CA SER A 76 6.68 -19.95 28.36
C SER A 76 5.87 -21.15 28.85
N LYS A 77 5.17 -21.86 27.94
CA LYS A 77 4.46 -23.10 28.28
C LYS A 77 5.41 -24.19 28.77
N LYS A 78 6.59 -24.36 28.14
CA LYS A 78 7.61 -25.32 28.56
C LYS A 78 8.32 -24.97 29.86
N ALA A 79 8.37 -23.70 30.25
CA ALA A 79 8.97 -23.30 31.53
C ALA A 79 8.03 -23.51 32.73
N PHE A 80 6.73 -23.65 32.47
CA PHE A 80 5.69 -23.84 33.47
C PHE A 80 5.41 -25.33 33.80
N PHE A 81 5.87 -26.25 32.96
CA PHE A 81 5.75 -27.71 33.13
C PHE A 81 7.15 -28.32 33.23
#